data_AF-U9TF99-F1
#
_entry.id   AF-U9TF99-F1
#
_cell.length_a   1.000
_cell.length_b   1.000
_cell.length_c   1.000
_cell.angle_alpha   90.00
_cell.angle_beta   90.00
_cell.angle_gamma   90.00
#
_symmetry.space_group_name_H-M   'P 1'
#
loop_
_entity.id
_entity.type
_entity.pdbx_description
1 polymer ?
#
loop_
_entity_poly.entity_id
_entity_poly.type
_entity_poly.pdbx_seq_one_letter_code
_entity_poly.pdbx_strand_id
1 'polypeptide(L)'
;MRTGGLFRRNTTNAPTKREEDFADYAAVIGTEDEPKRLKEYITKLYKAFKDKSKALRSAYAKLDLLNNEIAQEKTRFNDIEDENKSLRDQMQGMADQLVSKEEEFKEWQTKLAEQTNRERETLAEEFAEERARFLERVAQLEDALSLANLEITRLTIEISEKSDSDRRMSTSSSNESRSSLELLFTDKSKKVDDRHELTKQILEITQRRMSLQTELTLLEEENEDLKTQYKQITKENQLLRKENDELKQQVGKKMFMKSLEDVNLDD
;
A
#
# COMPACT_ATOMS: atom_id res chain seq x y z
N MET A 1 3.81 -26.91 19.35
CA MET A 1 3.68 -28.38 19.53
C MET A 1 2.80 -28.96 18.45
N ARG A 2 3.37 -29.67 17.46
CA ARG A 2 2.79 -30.83 16.76
C ARG A 2 3.79 -31.30 15.70
N THR A 3 4.66 -32.19 16.12
CA THR A 3 5.51 -33.04 15.28
C THR A 3 4.74 -34.33 14.97
N GLY A 4 4.72 -34.76 13.71
CA GLY A 4 4.22 -36.07 13.29
C GLY A 4 4.05 -36.06 11.78
N GLY A 5 4.81 -36.80 10.98
CA GLY A 5 5.28 -38.16 11.18
C GLY A 5 4.60 -39.03 10.14
N LEU A 6 5.15 -39.07 8.91
CA LEU A 6 4.69 -39.95 7.84
C LEU A 6 5.88 -40.48 7.02
N PHE A 7 6.83 -41.12 7.70
CA PHE A 7 7.66 -42.13 7.05
C PHE A 7 6.99 -43.49 7.26
N ARG A 8 6.07 -43.85 6.36
CA ARG A 8 5.61 -45.24 6.26
C ARG A 8 6.76 -46.08 5.69
N ARG A 9 7.51 -46.76 6.56
CA ARG A 9 8.37 -47.87 6.14
C ARG A 9 7.47 -49.04 5.75
N ASN A 10 7.24 -49.23 4.45
CA ASN A 10 6.75 -50.51 3.93
C ASN A 10 7.90 -51.52 4.01
N THR A 11 8.08 -52.15 5.17
CA THR A 11 8.89 -53.38 5.28
C THR A 11 7.96 -54.56 5.10
N THR A 12 7.69 -54.93 3.84
CA THR A 12 7.19 -56.27 3.53
C THR A 12 8.34 -57.24 3.77
N ASN A 13 8.42 -57.80 4.98
CA ASN A 13 9.24 -58.98 5.26
C ASN A 13 8.65 -60.15 4.46
N ALA A 14 9.13 -60.33 3.23
CA ALA A 14 8.94 -61.58 2.51
C ALA A 14 9.60 -62.71 3.32
N PRO A 15 8.96 -63.88 3.47
CA PRO A 15 9.58 -65.01 4.16
C PRO A 15 10.78 -65.46 3.33
N THR A 16 11.98 -65.15 3.81
CA THR A 16 13.22 -65.70 3.30
C THR A 16 13.11 -67.23 3.44
N LYS A 17 13.01 -67.93 2.32
CA LYS A 17 13.21 -69.38 2.26
C LYS A 17 14.49 -69.67 3.04
N ARG A 18 14.43 -70.54 4.06
CA ARG A 18 15.63 -71.00 4.77
C ARG A 18 16.55 -71.64 3.74
N GLU A 19 17.57 -70.91 3.32
CA GLU A 19 18.69 -71.46 2.56
C GLU A 19 19.38 -72.46 3.48
N GLU A 20 19.40 -73.73 3.04
CA GLU A 20 20.07 -74.88 3.65
C GLU A 20 21.10 -74.49 4.73
N ASP A 21 20.71 -74.69 5.98
CA ASP A 21 21.49 -74.28 7.13
C ASP A 21 22.81 -75.05 7.15
N PHE A 22 23.92 -74.31 7.30
CA PHE A 22 25.29 -74.86 7.46
C PHE A 22 25.40 -75.91 8.58
N ALA A 23 24.41 -75.99 9.47
CA ALA A 23 24.29 -76.99 10.52
C ALA A 23 24.15 -78.43 9.99
N ASP A 24 23.40 -78.64 8.90
CA ASP A 24 23.27 -79.96 8.26
C ASP A 24 24.60 -80.40 7.65
N TYR A 25 25.42 -79.42 7.26
CA TYR A 25 26.68 -79.69 6.59
C TYR A 25 27.81 -80.20 7.49
N ALA A 26 27.82 -79.79 8.76
CA ALA A 26 28.80 -80.29 9.72
C ALA A 26 28.53 -81.77 10.10
N ALA A 27 27.27 -82.17 10.15
CA ALA A 27 26.87 -83.54 10.48
C ALA A 27 27.25 -84.55 9.38
N VAL A 28 26.98 -84.21 8.11
CA VAL A 28 27.25 -85.10 6.96
C VAL A 28 28.75 -85.31 6.72
N ILE A 29 29.59 -84.30 6.94
CA ILE A 29 31.06 -84.41 6.78
C ILE A 29 31.67 -85.37 7.82
N GLY A 30 31.08 -85.47 9.02
CA GLY A 30 31.57 -86.34 10.09
C GLY A 30 31.12 -87.81 9.98
N THR A 31 30.12 -88.12 9.14
CA THR A 31 29.50 -89.46 9.07
C THR A 31 29.55 -90.10 7.68
N GLU A 32 29.99 -89.39 6.65
CA GLU A 32 30.02 -89.89 5.27
C GLU A 32 31.40 -90.46 4.93
N ASP A 33 31.47 -91.73 4.53
CA ASP A 33 32.73 -92.41 4.20
C ASP A 33 33.03 -92.44 2.69
N GLU A 34 32.08 -92.03 1.84
CA GLU A 34 32.24 -92.01 0.38
C GLU A 34 33.01 -90.73 -0.09
N PRO A 35 34.24 -90.87 -0.63
CA PRO A 35 35.08 -89.71 -0.95
C PRO A 35 34.47 -88.78 -2.01
N LYS A 36 33.68 -89.34 -2.93
CA LYS A 36 33.02 -88.57 -4.00
C LYS A 36 31.91 -87.69 -3.46
N ARG A 37 31.06 -88.22 -2.56
CA ARG A 37 29.98 -87.48 -1.91
C ARG A 37 30.53 -86.37 -1.03
N LEU A 38 31.58 -86.67 -0.25
CA LEU A 38 32.24 -85.66 0.59
C LEU A 38 32.80 -84.50 -0.24
N LYS A 39 33.43 -84.80 -1.39
CA LYS A 39 33.94 -83.80 -2.31
C LYS A 39 32.84 -82.91 -2.90
N GLU A 40 31.72 -83.50 -3.33
CA GLU A 40 30.58 -82.72 -3.83
C GLU A 40 30.02 -81.80 -2.75
N TYR A 41 29.95 -82.29 -1.52
CA TYR A 41 29.41 -81.57 -0.38
C TYR A 41 30.30 -80.39 0.05
N ILE A 42 31.62 -80.60 0.15
CA ILE A 42 32.61 -79.54 0.36
C ILE A 42 32.54 -78.49 -0.77
N THR A 43 32.35 -78.93 -2.02
CA THR A 43 32.24 -78.02 -3.17
C THR A 43 31.00 -77.13 -3.08
N LYS A 44 29.86 -77.69 -2.67
CA LYS A 44 28.61 -76.93 -2.43
C LYS A 44 28.78 -75.92 -1.30
N LEU A 45 29.36 -76.32 -0.17
CA LEU A 45 29.67 -75.44 0.96
C LEU A 45 30.58 -74.28 0.55
N TYR A 46 31.66 -74.58 -0.16
CA TYR A 46 32.60 -73.57 -0.62
C TYR A 46 31.94 -72.57 -1.58
N LYS A 47 31.08 -73.06 -2.48
CA LYS A 47 30.29 -72.21 -3.37
C LYS A 47 29.33 -71.31 -2.58
N ALA A 48 28.57 -71.87 -1.64
CA ALA A 48 27.65 -71.11 -0.78
C ALA A 48 28.38 -70.06 0.07
N PHE A 49 29.54 -70.39 0.64
CA PHE A 49 30.38 -69.44 1.38
C PHE A 49 30.86 -68.29 0.49
N LYS A 50 31.35 -68.61 -0.72
CA LYS A 50 31.81 -67.61 -1.69
C LYS A 50 30.68 -66.68 -2.13
N ASP A 51 29.49 -67.24 -2.36
CA ASP A 51 28.30 -66.48 -2.74
C ASP A 51 27.83 -65.57 -1.60
N LYS A 52 27.80 -66.06 -0.35
CA LYS A 52 27.51 -65.24 0.85
C LYS A 52 28.55 -64.15 1.07
N SER A 53 29.85 -64.42 0.86
CA SER A 53 30.91 -63.41 0.94
C SER A 53 30.75 -62.31 -0.13
N LYS A 54 30.30 -62.68 -1.34
CA LYS A 54 29.98 -61.71 -2.40
C LYS A 54 28.75 -60.88 -2.04
N ALA A 55 27.69 -61.51 -1.53
CA ALA A 55 26.48 -60.85 -1.08
C ALA A 55 26.76 -59.87 0.07
N LEU A 56 27.59 -60.28 1.04
CA LEU A 56 28.00 -59.43 2.17
C LEU A 56 28.77 -58.19 1.70
N ARG A 57 29.73 -58.36 0.78
CA ARG A 57 30.45 -57.20 0.19
C ARG A 57 29.51 -56.26 -0.56
N SER A 58 28.55 -56.80 -1.31
CA SER A 58 27.53 -55.99 -1.97
C SER A 58 26.63 -55.24 -0.97
N ALA A 59 26.27 -55.88 0.14
CA ALA A 59 25.49 -55.24 1.20
C ALA A 59 26.25 -54.09 1.88
N TYR A 60 27.55 -54.27 2.16
CA TYR A 60 28.38 -53.19 2.69
C TYR A 60 28.50 -52.01 1.71
N ALA A 61 28.71 -52.27 0.42
CA ALA A 61 28.75 -51.20 -0.58
C ALA A 61 27.43 -50.43 -0.65
N LYS A 62 26.28 -51.12 -0.55
CA LYS A 62 24.97 -50.46 -0.47
C LYS A 62 24.80 -49.64 0.81
N LEU A 63 25.32 -50.13 1.93
CA LEU A 63 25.25 -49.44 3.22
C LEU A 63 26.07 -48.13 3.19
N ASP A 64 27.23 -48.14 2.54
CA ASP A 64 28.04 -46.95 2.35
C ASP A 64 27.35 -45.91 1.44
N LEU A 65 26.73 -46.36 0.35
CA LEU A 65 25.93 -45.48 -0.52
C LEU A 65 24.77 -44.82 0.24
N LEU A 66 23.99 -45.62 0.99
CA LEU A 66 22.88 -45.10 1.79
C LEU A 66 23.35 -44.13 2.88
N ASN A 67 24.50 -44.38 3.51
CA ASN A 67 25.06 -43.45 4.49
C ASN A 67 25.46 -42.11 3.85
N ASN A 68 26.02 -42.15 2.64
CA ASN A 68 26.34 -40.94 1.89
C ASN A 68 25.08 -40.15 1.49
N GLU A 69 24.03 -40.83 1.03
CA GLU A 69 22.73 -40.20 0.75
C GLU A 69 22.13 -39.57 2.00
N ILE A 70 22.17 -40.25 3.15
CA ILE A 70 21.70 -39.71 4.42
C ILE A 70 22.49 -38.45 4.82
N ALA A 71 23.81 -38.43 4.60
CA ALA A 71 24.63 -37.25 4.88
C ALA A 71 24.25 -36.06 3.98
N GLN A 72 24.03 -36.30 2.69
CA GLN A 72 23.60 -35.27 1.74
C GLN A 72 22.20 -34.73 2.03
N GLU A 73 21.26 -35.60 2.38
CA GLU A 73 19.90 -35.18 2.76
C GLU A 73 19.90 -34.40 4.07
N LYS A 74 20.78 -34.72 5.03
CA LYS A 74 20.95 -33.92 6.25
C LYS A 74 21.46 -32.50 5.94
N THR A 75 22.44 -32.36 5.05
CA THR A 75 22.93 -31.03 4.66
C THR A 75 21.83 -30.23 3.97
N ARG A 76 21.10 -30.87 3.05
CA ARG A 76 19.98 -30.23 2.35
C ARG A 76 18.86 -29.81 3.30
N PHE A 77 18.58 -30.62 4.31
CA PHE A 77 17.58 -30.30 5.33
C PHE A 77 17.98 -29.04 6.12
N ASN A 78 19.25 -28.93 6.52
CA ASN A 78 19.75 -27.75 7.23
C ASN A 78 19.65 -26.49 6.36
N ASP A 79 20.02 -26.57 5.08
CA ASP A 79 19.91 -25.44 4.16
C ASP A 79 18.46 -24.96 4.02
N ILE A 80 17.51 -25.89 3.93
CA ILE A 80 16.07 -25.60 3.88
C ILE A 80 15.58 -25.00 5.21
N GLU A 81 16.11 -25.44 6.35
CA GLU A 81 15.75 -24.91 7.66
C GLU A 81 16.23 -23.46 7.82
N ASP A 82 17.44 -23.15 7.37
CA ASP A 82 18.00 -21.80 7.36
C ASP A 82 17.24 -20.87 6.40
N GLU A 83 16.89 -21.35 5.20
CA GLU A 83 16.06 -20.60 4.25
C GLU A 83 14.67 -20.31 4.84
N ASN A 84 14.02 -21.30 5.45
CA ASN A 84 12.74 -21.10 6.12
C ASN A 84 12.81 -20.09 7.26
N LYS A 85 13.90 -20.09 8.02
CA LYS A 85 14.12 -19.11 9.08
C LYS A 85 14.24 -17.70 8.49
N SER A 86 15.07 -17.54 7.46
CA SER A 86 15.23 -16.26 6.75
C SER A 86 13.90 -15.74 6.18
N LEU A 87 13.11 -16.61 5.55
CA LEU A 87 11.79 -16.25 5.03
C LEU A 87 10.82 -15.81 6.13
N ARG A 88 10.83 -16.46 7.30
CA ARG A 88 10.02 -16.03 8.45
C ARG A 88 10.43 -14.66 8.96
N ASP A 89 11.74 -14.41 9.07
CA ASP A 89 12.25 -13.11 9.52
C ASP A 89 11.88 -11.99 8.52
N GLN A 90 11.96 -12.26 7.21
CA GLN A 90 11.50 -11.34 6.17
C GLN A 90 9.99 -11.08 6.24
N MET A 91 9.18 -12.13 6.41
CA MET A 91 7.73 -12.00 6.57
C MET A 91 7.36 -11.16 7.79
N GLN A 92 8.05 -11.36 8.92
CA GLN A 92 7.85 -10.55 10.12
C GLN A 92 8.22 -9.09 9.87
N GLY A 93 9.36 -8.83 9.24
CA GLY A 93 9.78 -7.45 8.91
C GLY A 93 8.77 -6.74 8.00
N MET A 94 8.20 -7.43 7.00
CA MET A 94 7.15 -6.87 6.16
C MET A 94 5.84 -6.63 6.93
N ALA A 95 5.47 -7.52 7.87
CA ALA A 95 4.29 -7.33 8.70
C ALA A 95 4.43 -6.10 9.61
N ASP A 96 5.61 -5.89 10.20
CA ASP A 96 5.89 -4.73 11.04
C ASP A 96 5.84 -3.43 10.22
N GLN A 97 6.36 -3.44 8.99
CA GLN A 97 6.24 -2.30 8.06
C GLN A 97 4.80 -2.00 7.69
N LEU A 98 3.98 -3.03 7.45
CA LEU A 98 2.57 -2.88 7.14
C LEU A 98 1.83 -2.19 8.30
N VAL A 99 2.08 -2.64 9.54
CA VAL A 99 1.49 -2.05 10.74
C VAL A 99 1.89 -0.58 10.87
N SER A 100 3.18 -0.25 10.69
CA SER A 100 3.65 1.13 10.72
C SER A 100 2.96 2.01 9.67
N LYS A 101 2.77 1.50 8.45
CA LYS A 101 2.07 2.24 7.38
C LYS A 101 0.58 2.42 7.63
N GLU A 102 -0.07 1.43 8.24
CA GLU A 102 -1.46 1.51 8.67
C GLU A 102 -1.66 2.59 9.76
N GLU A 103 -0.71 2.72 10.69
CA GLU A 103 -0.73 3.76 11.72
C GLU A 103 -0.52 5.16 11.12
N GLU A 104 0.46 5.34 10.24
CA GLU A 104 0.68 6.60 9.49
C GLU A 104 -0.58 7.01 8.72
N PHE A 105 -1.24 6.04 8.06
CA PHE A 105 -2.47 6.30 7.30
C PHE A 105 -3.63 6.75 8.21
N LYS A 106 -3.80 6.12 9.37
CA LYS A 106 -4.82 6.53 10.36
C LYS A 106 -4.55 7.94 10.91
N GLU A 107 -3.29 8.26 11.17
CA GLU A 107 -2.91 9.61 11.61
C GLU A 107 -3.24 10.64 10.53
N TRP A 108 -2.92 10.33 9.26
CA TRP A 108 -3.22 11.19 8.13
C TRP A 108 -4.73 11.40 7.93
N GLN A 109 -5.53 10.33 8.01
CA GLN A 109 -7.00 10.43 7.97
C GLN A 109 -7.56 11.33 9.08
N THR A 110 -7.00 11.22 10.28
CA THR A 110 -7.41 12.04 11.43
C THR A 110 -7.08 13.51 11.19
N LYS A 111 -5.86 13.82 10.74
CA LYS A 111 -5.45 15.19 10.40
C LYS A 111 -6.31 15.80 9.30
N LEU A 112 -6.66 15.03 8.27
CA LEU A 112 -7.51 15.48 7.17
C LEU A 112 -8.92 15.82 7.67
N ALA A 113 -9.50 14.97 8.52
CA ALA A 113 -10.81 15.23 9.13
C ALA A 113 -10.79 16.48 10.00
N GLU A 114 -9.74 16.67 10.80
CA GLU A 114 -9.58 17.89 11.61
C GLU A 114 -9.41 19.14 10.75
N GLN A 115 -8.59 19.12 9.69
CA GLN A 115 -8.43 20.24 8.78
C GLN A 115 -9.75 20.61 8.10
N THR A 116 -10.47 19.61 7.59
CA THR A 116 -11.79 19.83 6.96
C THR A 116 -12.77 20.46 7.95
N ASN A 117 -12.74 20.03 9.21
CA ASN A 117 -13.62 20.61 10.22
C ASN A 117 -13.22 22.06 10.56
N ARG A 118 -11.93 22.35 10.73
CA ARG A 118 -11.43 23.72 10.95
C ARG A 118 -11.79 24.64 9.79
N GLU A 119 -11.64 24.19 8.55
CA GLU A 119 -12.02 24.99 7.37
C GLU A 119 -13.51 25.30 7.33
N ARG A 120 -14.37 24.33 7.68
CA ARG A 120 -15.82 24.56 7.79
C ARG A 120 -16.17 25.54 8.89
N GLU A 121 -15.49 25.46 10.04
CA GLU A 121 -15.69 26.39 11.15
C GLU A 121 -15.29 27.81 10.77
N THR A 122 -14.11 28.00 10.16
CA THR A 122 -13.67 29.31 9.67
C THR A 122 -14.64 29.90 8.65
N LEU A 123 -15.08 29.09 7.68
CA LEU A 123 -16.03 29.54 6.65
C LEU A 123 -17.40 29.91 7.25
N ALA A 124 -17.85 29.17 8.26
CA ALA A 124 -19.09 29.49 8.98
C ALA A 124 -18.97 30.79 9.79
N GLU A 125 -17.81 31.04 10.38
CA GLU A 125 -17.51 32.28 11.10
C GLU A 125 -17.48 33.49 10.14
N GLU A 126 -16.80 33.37 9.00
CA GLU A 126 -16.77 34.39 7.95
C GLU A 126 -18.18 34.74 7.45
N PHE A 127 -19.03 33.73 7.18
CA PHE A 127 -20.41 33.97 6.78
C PHE A 127 -21.26 34.60 7.88
N ALA A 128 -21.02 34.24 9.15
CA ALA A 128 -21.72 34.84 10.28
C ALA A 128 -21.36 36.33 10.41
N GLU A 129 -20.08 36.68 10.28
CA GLU A 129 -19.61 38.07 10.27
C GLU A 129 -20.20 38.88 9.11
N GLU A 130 -20.17 38.33 7.89
CA GLU A 130 -20.70 39.01 6.71
C GLU A 130 -22.21 39.25 6.84
N ARG A 131 -22.94 38.25 7.33
CA ARG A 131 -24.37 38.38 7.63
C ARG A 131 -24.64 39.43 8.70
N ALA A 132 -23.81 39.51 9.75
CA ALA A 132 -23.95 40.53 10.79
C ALA A 132 -23.75 41.94 10.22
N ARG A 133 -22.71 42.15 9.40
CA ARG A 133 -22.46 43.43 8.71
C ARG A 133 -23.61 43.81 7.78
N PHE A 134 -24.17 42.83 7.06
CA PHE A 134 -25.32 43.08 6.19
C PHE A 134 -26.57 43.48 6.97
N LEU A 135 -26.87 42.78 8.07
CA LEU A 135 -27.99 43.13 8.96
C LEU A 135 -27.85 44.52 9.56
N GLU A 136 -26.64 44.89 9.99
CA GLU A 136 -26.35 46.24 10.46
C GLU A 136 -26.61 47.29 9.37
N ARG A 137 -26.18 47.02 8.13
CA ARG A 137 -26.42 47.94 7.01
C ARG A 137 -27.90 48.07 6.68
N VAL A 138 -28.66 46.99 6.76
CA VAL A 138 -30.13 47.03 6.58
C VAL A 138 -30.76 47.90 7.67
N ALA A 139 -30.40 47.70 8.94
CA ALA A 139 -30.93 48.50 10.04
C ALA A 139 -30.64 50.00 9.85
N GLN A 140 -29.42 50.37 9.44
CA GLN A 140 -29.06 51.76 9.13
C GLN A 140 -29.91 52.34 7.99
N LEU A 141 -30.21 51.56 6.95
CA LEU A 141 -31.04 51.99 5.83
C LEU A 141 -32.52 52.12 6.23
N GLU A 142 -33.02 51.23 7.08
CA GLU A 142 -34.37 51.31 7.65
C GLU A 142 -34.54 52.57 8.51
N ASP A 143 -33.57 52.89 9.36
CA ASP A 143 -33.56 54.13 10.15
C ASP A 143 -33.51 55.38 9.25
N ALA A 144 -32.66 55.38 8.22
CA ALA A 144 -32.58 56.49 7.27
C ALA A 144 -33.88 56.67 6.48
N LEU A 145 -34.55 55.58 6.09
CA LEU A 145 -35.85 55.60 5.44
C LEU A 145 -36.92 56.18 6.37
N SER A 146 -36.92 55.79 7.65
CA SER A 146 -37.83 56.33 8.67
C SER A 146 -37.67 57.84 8.81
N LEU A 147 -36.42 58.32 8.93
CA LEU A 147 -36.12 59.75 9.00
C LEU A 147 -36.55 60.50 7.74
N ALA A 148 -36.29 59.94 6.55
CA ALA A 148 -36.72 60.54 5.30
C ALA A 148 -38.25 60.63 5.21
N ASN A 149 -38.99 59.61 5.66
CA ASN A 149 -40.45 59.63 5.70
C ASN A 149 -40.98 60.69 6.67
N LEU A 150 -40.34 60.89 7.83
CA LEU A 150 -40.67 61.97 8.76
C LEU A 150 -40.45 63.35 8.11
N GLU A 151 -39.34 63.54 7.39
CA GLU A 151 -39.06 64.79 6.70
C GLU A 151 -40.02 65.04 5.54
N ILE A 152 -40.36 64.01 4.75
CA ILE A 152 -41.41 64.10 3.72
C ILE A 152 -42.74 64.53 4.36
N THR A 153 -43.10 63.94 5.50
CA THR A 153 -44.34 64.30 6.22
C THR A 153 -44.29 65.75 6.68
N ARG A 154 -43.17 66.21 7.25
CA ARG A 154 -42.95 67.61 7.66
C ARG A 154 -43.08 68.57 6.48
N LEU A 155 -42.37 68.31 5.39
CA LEU A 155 -42.42 69.14 4.18
C LEU A 155 -43.80 69.13 3.53
N THR A 156 -44.52 68.00 3.56
CA THR A 156 -45.89 67.92 3.06
C THR A 156 -46.82 68.83 3.84
N ILE A 157 -46.72 68.82 5.18
CA ILE A 157 -47.47 69.74 6.05
C ILE A 157 -47.11 71.20 5.73
N GLU A 158 -45.81 71.52 5.65
CA GLU A 158 -45.33 72.88 5.36
C GLU A 158 -45.79 73.38 3.98
N ILE A 159 -45.79 72.51 2.96
CA ILE A 159 -46.33 72.84 1.63
C ILE A 159 -47.84 73.06 1.69
N SER A 160 -48.60 72.24 2.43
CA SER A 160 -50.03 72.45 2.61
C SER A 160 -50.34 73.78 3.30
N GLU A 161 -49.63 74.09 4.40
CA GLU A 161 -49.75 75.36 5.12
C GLU A 161 -49.36 76.56 4.24
N LYS A 162 -48.27 76.42 3.48
CA LYS A 162 -47.81 77.46 2.57
C LYS A 162 -48.74 77.62 1.37
N SER A 163 -49.31 76.56 0.82
CA SER A 163 -50.33 76.61 -0.23
C SER A 163 -51.61 77.30 0.26
N ASP A 164 -52.04 77.02 1.49
CA ASP A 164 -53.17 77.72 2.12
C ASP A 164 -52.85 79.19 2.43
N SER A 165 -51.59 79.50 2.75
CA SER A 165 -51.09 80.87 2.91
C SER A 165 -50.92 81.60 1.58
N ASP A 166 -50.44 80.96 0.51
CA ASP A 166 -50.24 81.53 -0.83
C ASP A 166 -51.58 81.71 -1.56
N ARG A 167 -52.58 80.86 -1.28
CA ARG A 167 -53.98 81.13 -1.64
C ARG A 167 -54.53 82.39 -0.96
N ARG A 168 -53.98 82.78 0.19
CA ARG A 168 -54.31 84.04 0.90
C ARG A 168 -53.38 85.21 0.56
N MET A 169 -52.18 84.94 0.03
CA MET A 169 -51.13 85.91 -0.29
C MET A 169 -50.55 85.59 -1.67
N SER A 170 -51.36 85.75 -2.73
CA SER A 170 -50.81 85.77 -4.09
C SER A 170 -49.94 87.02 -4.25
N THR A 171 -48.63 86.87 -4.08
CA THR A 171 -47.59 87.48 -4.92
C THR A 171 -46.19 87.13 -4.39
N SER A 172 -45.35 86.60 -5.30
CA SER A 172 -43.88 86.68 -5.32
C SER A 172 -43.05 85.47 -4.85
N SER A 173 -42.54 84.77 -5.87
CA SER A 173 -41.12 84.51 -6.15
C SER A 173 -40.26 83.54 -5.29
N SER A 174 -39.76 82.53 -6.03
CA SER A 174 -38.42 81.92 -6.06
C SER A 174 -37.84 81.22 -4.81
N ASN A 175 -37.57 79.90 -4.94
CA ASN A 175 -36.34 79.26 -4.44
C ASN A 175 -36.28 77.76 -4.86
N GLU A 176 -35.41 77.39 -5.81
CA GLU A 176 -35.15 75.98 -6.18
C GLU A 176 -33.65 75.60 -6.24
N SER A 177 -32.70 76.51 -5.97
CA SER A 177 -31.29 76.27 -6.33
C SER A 177 -30.42 75.58 -5.26
N ARG A 178 -30.97 75.05 -4.16
CA ARG A 178 -30.16 74.40 -3.10
C ARG A 178 -30.09 72.86 -3.17
N SER A 179 -31.08 72.19 -3.75
CA SER A 179 -31.16 70.72 -3.80
C SER A 179 -30.12 70.09 -4.75
N SER A 180 -29.78 70.76 -5.85
CA SER A 180 -28.88 70.22 -6.87
C SER A 180 -27.41 70.12 -6.43
N LEU A 181 -26.99 70.92 -5.44
CA LEU A 181 -25.60 70.92 -4.97
C LEU A 181 -25.34 69.73 -4.02
N GLU A 182 -26.31 69.36 -3.20
CA GLU A 182 -26.22 68.28 -2.21
C GLU A 182 -26.27 66.87 -2.87
N LEU A 183 -26.99 66.75 -3.98
CA LEU A 183 -27.01 65.55 -4.83
C LEU A 183 -25.65 65.30 -5.54
N LEU A 184 -24.90 66.36 -5.83
CA LEU A 184 -23.59 66.27 -6.49
C LEU A 184 -22.45 65.87 -5.53
N PHE A 185 -22.59 66.15 -4.23
CA PHE A 185 -21.63 65.70 -3.21
C PHE A 185 -21.88 64.26 -2.76
N THR A 186 -23.15 63.84 -2.65
CA THR A 186 -23.50 62.44 -2.34
C THR A 186 -23.09 61.49 -3.48
N ASP A 187 -23.27 61.88 -4.73
CA ASP A 187 -22.86 61.09 -5.90
C ASP A 187 -21.32 60.98 -6.05
N LYS A 188 -20.57 62.00 -5.61
CA LYS A 188 -19.10 61.91 -5.50
C LYS A 188 -18.64 61.01 -4.36
N SER A 189 -19.31 61.03 -3.20
CA SER A 189 -18.96 60.15 -2.07
C SER A 189 -19.20 58.67 -2.40
N LYS A 190 -20.33 58.34 -3.04
CA LYS A 190 -20.62 56.98 -3.53
C LYS A 190 -19.60 56.48 -4.55
N LYS A 191 -19.20 57.34 -5.51
CA LYS A 191 -18.17 56.98 -6.49
C LYS A 191 -16.79 56.76 -5.85
N VAL A 192 -16.50 57.40 -4.73
CA VAL A 192 -15.26 57.17 -3.98
C VAL A 192 -15.33 55.84 -3.22
N ASP A 193 -16.46 55.54 -2.56
CA ASP A 193 -16.67 54.27 -1.86
C ASP A 193 -16.65 53.07 -2.82
N ASP A 194 -17.34 53.17 -3.96
CA ASP A 194 -17.32 52.14 -5.01
C ASP A 194 -15.91 51.89 -5.54
N ARG A 195 -15.08 52.95 -5.61
CA ARG A 195 -13.68 52.83 -6.05
C ARG A 195 -12.80 52.16 -5.00
N HIS A 196 -13.06 52.39 -3.72
CA HIS A 196 -12.35 51.72 -2.63
C HIS A 196 -12.74 50.25 -2.55
N GLU A 197 -14.02 49.93 -2.72
CA GLU A 197 -14.52 48.56 -2.76
C GLU A 197 -13.96 47.80 -3.97
N LEU A 198 -13.96 48.42 -5.15
CA LEU A 198 -13.33 47.84 -6.34
C LEU A 198 -11.82 47.60 -6.14
N THR A 199 -11.14 48.54 -5.47
CA THR A 199 -9.70 48.40 -5.18
C THR A 199 -9.45 47.24 -4.21
N LYS A 200 -10.31 47.06 -3.21
CA LYS A 200 -10.25 45.95 -2.25
C LYS A 200 -10.46 44.61 -2.96
N GLN A 201 -11.47 44.51 -3.82
CA GLN A 201 -11.74 43.32 -4.62
C GLN A 201 -10.57 42.99 -5.56
N ILE A 202 -9.95 43.99 -6.20
CA ILE A 202 -8.77 43.80 -7.05
C ILE A 202 -7.59 43.26 -6.23
N LEU A 203 -7.37 43.79 -5.03
CA LEU A 203 -6.32 43.32 -4.12
C LEU A 203 -6.54 41.87 -3.71
N GLU A 204 -7.77 41.52 -3.34
CA GLU A 204 -8.15 40.17 -2.92
C GLU A 204 -8.03 39.16 -4.07
N ILE A 205 -8.49 39.52 -5.27
CA ILE A 205 -8.29 38.71 -6.48
C ILE A 205 -6.80 38.52 -6.78
N THR A 206 -6.00 39.57 -6.63
CA THR A 206 -4.56 39.51 -6.89
C THR A 206 -3.85 38.61 -5.88
N GLN A 207 -4.22 38.70 -4.61
CA GLN A 207 -3.69 37.84 -3.55
C GLN A 207 -4.08 36.38 -3.76
N ARG A 208 -5.36 36.12 -4.09
CA ARG A 208 -5.86 34.77 -4.38
C ARG A 208 -5.19 34.18 -5.61
N ARG A 209 -4.97 34.98 -6.66
CA ARG A 209 -4.22 34.56 -7.86
C ARG A 209 -2.78 34.18 -7.50
N MET A 210 -2.11 34.94 -6.64
CA MET A 210 -0.74 34.67 -6.22
C MET A 210 -0.65 33.37 -5.40
N SER A 211 -1.61 33.13 -4.50
CA SER A 211 -1.71 31.89 -3.73
C SER A 211 -1.89 30.69 -4.65
N LEU A 212 -2.86 30.75 -5.58
CA LEU A 212 -3.11 29.70 -6.56
C LEU A 212 -1.90 29.45 -7.47
N GLN A 213 -1.18 30.51 -7.84
CA GLN A 213 0.00 30.38 -8.68
C GLN A 213 1.16 29.70 -7.93
N THR A 214 1.30 29.97 -6.63
CA THR A 214 2.30 29.31 -5.77
C THR A 214 1.96 27.83 -5.59
N GLU A 215 0.69 27.51 -5.32
CA GLU A 215 0.19 26.15 -5.20
C GLU A 215 0.37 25.35 -6.51
N LEU A 216 0.09 25.98 -7.66
CA LEU A 216 0.29 25.38 -8.97
C LEU A 216 1.77 25.04 -9.22
N THR A 217 2.71 25.91 -8.84
CA THR A 217 4.15 25.61 -8.94
C THR A 217 4.55 24.43 -8.07
N LEU A 218 4.06 24.34 -6.83
CA LEU A 218 4.35 23.21 -5.93
C LEU A 218 3.79 21.89 -6.48
N LEU A 219 2.57 21.91 -7.02
CA LEU A 219 1.96 20.73 -7.63
C LEU A 219 2.69 20.31 -8.92
N GLU A 220 3.19 21.26 -9.71
CA GLU A 220 4.02 20.95 -10.89
C GLU A 220 5.35 20.28 -10.49
N GLU A 221 6.00 20.76 -9.42
CA GLU A 221 7.21 20.14 -8.87
C GLU A 221 6.94 18.72 -8.36
N GLU A 222 5.90 18.52 -7.56
CA GLU A 222 5.50 17.21 -7.04
C GLU A 222 5.18 16.22 -8.17
N ASN A 223 4.53 16.69 -9.23
CA ASN A 223 4.18 15.86 -10.39
C ASN A 223 5.43 15.41 -11.18
N GLU A 224 6.42 16.28 -11.35
CA GLU A 224 7.69 15.90 -11.98
C GLU A 224 8.51 14.94 -11.11
N ASP A 225 8.46 15.08 -9.78
CA ASP A 225 9.06 14.14 -8.84
C ASP A 225 8.40 12.75 -8.93
N LEU A 226 7.06 12.70 -8.89
CA LEU A 226 6.30 11.46 -9.04
C LEU A 226 6.57 10.78 -10.38
N LYS A 227 6.67 11.54 -11.47
CA LYS A 227 6.99 11.04 -12.80
C LYS A 227 8.41 10.48 -12.87
N THR A 228 9.35 11.07 -12.14
CA THR A 228 10.72 10.58 -12.02
C THR A 228 10.76 9.27 -11.23
N GLN A 229 10.07 9.21 -10.09
CA GLN A 229 9.93 7.99 -9.29
C GLN A 229 9.27 6.85 -10.10
N TYR A 230 8.19 7.15 -10.83
CA TYR A 230 7.51 6.17 -11.66
C TYR A 230 8.42 5.60 -12.76
N LYS A 231 9.22 6.45 -13.42
CA LYS A 231 10.23 6.01 -14.40
C LYS A 231 11.28 5.08 -13.77
N GLN A 232 11.70 5.38 -12.54
CA GLN A 232 12.68 4.58 -11.83
C GLN A 232 12.13 3.20 -11.45
N ILE A 233 10.94 3.16 -10.84
CA ILE A 233 10.21 1.92 -10.52
C ILE A 233 9.96 1.08 -11.76
N THR A 234 9.65 1.72 -12.90
CA THR A 234 9.44 1.01 -14.18
C THR A 234 10.74 0.36 -14.66
N LYS A 235 11.88 1.05 -14.57
CA LYS A 235 13.20 0.47 -14.93
C LYS A 235 13.56 -0.69 -14.02
N GLU A 236 13.36 -0.54 -12.72
CA GLU A 236 13.63 -1.59 -11.74
C GLU A 236 12.77 -2.83 -11.98
N ASN A 237 11.46 -2.66 -12.22
CA ASN A 237 10.58 -3.77 -12.60
C ASN A 237 11.02 -4.47 -13.88
N GLN A 238 11.55 -3.74 -14.88
CA GLN A 238 12.09 -4.36 -16.09
C GLN A 238 13.34 -5.18 -15.80
N LEU A 239 14.22 -4.71 -14.91
CA LEU A 239 15.42 -5.46 -14.50
C LEU A 239 15.03 -6.73 -13.73
N LEU A 240 14.13 -6.62 -12.75
CA LEU A 240 13.63 -7.76 -11.98
C LEU A 240 12.93 -8.79 -12.87
N ARG A 241 12.16 -8.35 -13.89
CA ARG A 241 11.56 -9.26 -14.87
C ARG A 241 12.62 -10.01 -15.68
N LYS A 242 13.66 -9.32 -16.15
CA LYS A 242 14.78 -9.96 -16.87
C LYS A 242 15.50 -10.97 -15.99
N GLU A 243 15.82 -10.60 -14.76
CA GLU A 243 16.47 -11.49 -13.79
C GLU A 243 15.60 -12.73 -13.51
N ASN A 244 14.29 -12.55 -13.34
CA ASN A 244 13.35 -13.67 -13.14
C ASN A 244 13.33 -14.61 -14.36
N ASP A 245 13.36 -14.07 -15.58
CA ASP A 245 13.41 -14.85 -16.81
C ASP A 245 14.75 -15.62 -16.95
N GLU A 246 15.87 -14.99 -16.58
CA GLU A 246 17.19 -15.64 -16.54
C GLU A 246 17.24 -16.77 -15.51
N LEU A 247 16.69 -16.55 -14.31
CA LEU A 247 16.59 -17.57 -13.27
C LEU A 247 15.71 -18.75 -13.72
N LYS A 248 14.57 -18.48 -14.38
CA LYS A 248 13.73 -19.54 -14.97
C LYS A 248 14.50 -20.35 -16.01
N GLN A 249 15.28 -19.72 -16.87
CA GLN A 249 16.12 -20.43 -17.83
C GLN A 249 17.21 -21.26 -17.14
N GLN A 250 17.86 -20.73 -16.10
CA GLN A 250 18.86 -21.50 -15.34
C GLN A 250 18.25 -22.71 -14.65
N VAL A 251 17.09 -22.55 -14.01
CA VAL A 251 16.35 -23.66 -13.38
C VAL A 251 15.95 -24.69 -14.44
N GLY A 252 15.41 -24.26 -15.58
CA GLY A 252 15.07 -25.15 -16.69
C GLY A 252 16.28 -25.93 -17.21
N LYS A 253 17.43 -25.27 -17.39
CA LYS A 253 18.69 -25.91 -17.79
C LYS A 253 19.19 -26.90 -16.74
N LYS A 254 19.15 -26.55 -15.45
CA LYS A 254 19.53 -27.47 -14.36
C LYS A 254 18.63 -28.71 -14.33
N MET A 255 17.32 -28.53 -14.49
CA MET A 255 16.36 -29.64 -14.54
C MET A 255 16.60 -30.54 -15.77
N PHE A 256 16.91 -29.96 -16.93
CA PHE A 256 17.26 -30.70 -18.13
C PHE A 256 18.56 -31.48 -17.99
N MET A 257 19.62 -30.86 -17.46
CA MET A 257 20.90 -31.53 -17.18
C MET A 257 20.72 -32.68 -16.20
N LYS A 258 19.94 -32.50 -15.14
CA LYS A 258 19.60 -33.55 -14.19
C LYS A 258 18.86 -34.71 -14.84
N SER A 259 17.88 -34.42 -15.71
CA SER A 259 17.18 -35.45 -16.47
C SER A 259 18.09 -36.21 -17.44
N LEU A 260 19.13 -35.58 -17.98
CA LEU A 260 20.15 -36.24 -18.82
C LEU A 260 21.08 -37.12 -17.99
N GLU A 261 21.49 -36.67 -16.80
CA GLU A 261 22.26 -37.49 -15.86
C GLU A 261 21.46 -38.72 -15.42
N ASP A 262 20.18 -38.55 -15.09
CA ASP A 262 19.29 -39.65 -14.69
C ASP A 262 19.12 -40.68 -15.82
N VAL A 263 19.09 -40.26 -17.09
CA VAL A 263 19.00 -41.17 -18.26
C VAL A 263 20.32 -41.88 -18.57
N ASN A 264 21.47 -41.24 -18.36
CA ASN A 264 22.78 -41.84 -18.58
C ASN A 264 23.23 -42.81 -17.47
N LEU A 265 22.50 -42.87 -16.35
CA LEU A 265 22.78 -43.78 -15.23
C LEU A 265 22.04 -45.13 -15.35
N ASP A 266 21.15 -45.28 -16.33
CA ASP A 266 20.33 -46.48 -16.57
C ASP A 266 20.90 -47.44 -17.66
N ASP A 267 22.07 -47.14 -18.24
CA ASP A 267 22.86 -48.02 -19.16
C ASP A 267 24.11 -48.61 -18.47
#